data_AF-A0A8C8SJ35-F1
#
_entry.id   AF-A0A8C8SJ35-F1
#
_cell.length_a   1.000
_cell.length_b   1.000
_cell.length_c   1.000
_cell.angle_alpha   90.00
_cell.angle_beta   90.00
_cell.angle_gamma   90.00
#
_symmetry.space_group_name_H-M   'P 1'
#
loop_
_entity.id
_entity.type
_entity.pdbx_description
1 polymer ?
#
loop_
_entity_poly.entity_id
_entity_poly.type
_entity_poly.pdbx_seq_one_letter_code
_entity_poly.pdbx_strand_id
1 'polypeptide(L)'
;GTANGPPAFGSDSQPRHRRLSGRGEWTPWGGWSACSSTCGDGASFRTRKCIRFPEEELCAGQARQYRVCKLHECPGSSVPFRALQCSLYDGKPILGGQARYQWVPFHGAPNLCDLNCLAVGYNFYYTFGRVLDGTRCSPDSQDLCISGQCLAAGCDGILGSGARSDACGQCDGRNDSCLFVQRVFRASPPSPGD
;
A
#
# COMPACT_ATOMS: atom_id res chain seq x y z
N GLY A 1 85.43 -15.44 11.59
CA GLY A 1 84.58 -14.25 11.70
C GLY A 1 83.40 -14.45 10.79
N THR A 2 82.21 -14.49 11.38
CA THR A 2 80.91 -14.87 10.82
C THR A 2 80.41 -13.90 9.73
N ALA A 3 80.03 -14.45 8.58
CA ALA A 3 79.09 -13.82 7.65
C ALA A 3 77.88 -14.76 7.57
N ASN A 4 76.72 -14.30 8.04
CA ASN A 4 75.38 -14.78 7.66
C ASN A 4 74.37 -13.81 8.29
N GLY A 5 73.82 -12.92 7.45
CA GLY A 5 72.73 -12.01 7.84
C GLY A 5 71.40 -12.76 7.95
N PRO A 6 70.44 -12.25 8.75
CA PRO A 6 69.12 -12.85 8.87
C PRO A 6 68.28 -12.57 7.61
N PRO A 7 67.41 -13.49 7.16
CA PRO A 7 66.40 -13.14 6.18
C PRO A 7 65.34 -12.27 6.86
N ALA A 8 65.04 -11.13 6.23
CA ALA A 8 63.94 -10.27 6.62
C ALA A 8 62.60 -11.00 6.45
N PHE A 9 61.80 -11.04 7.51
CA PHE A 9 60.39 -11.46 7.45
C PHE A 9 59.62 -10.46 6.59
N GLY A 10 59.42 -10.82 5.32
CA GLY A 10 58.55 -10.11 4.40
C GLY A 10 57.11 -10.16 4.89
N SER A 11 56.53 -8.97 5.00
CA SER A 11 55.17 -8.68 5.42
C SER A 11 54.12 -9.53 4.72
N ASP A 12 53.27 -10.16 5.53
CA ASP A 12 52.00 -10.78 5.15
C ASP A 12 51.09 -9.74 4.49
N SER A 13 51.10 -9.69 3.16
CA SER A 13 50.11 -8.97 2.38
C SER A 13 49.00 -9.94 1.96
N GLN A 14 48.24 -10.44 2.94
CA GLN A 14 46.93 -10.98 2.65
C GLN A 14 46.11 -9.88 1.96
N PRO A 15 45.55 -10.13 0.77
CA PRO A 15 44.65 -9.18 0.16
C PRO A 15 43.46 -9.05 1.11
N ARG A 16 43.21 -7.83 1.60
CA ARG A 16 41.96 -7.54 2.30
C ARG A 16 40.85 -7.97 1.36
N HIS A 17 40.19 -9.07 1.68
CA HIS A 17 38.94 -9.44 1.06
C HIS A 17 38.02 -8.25 1.26
N ARG A 18 37.93 -7.41 0.24
CA ARG A 18 36.83 -6.47 0.10
C ARG A 18 35.65 -7.39 -0.13
N ARG A 19 34.99 -7.83 0.96
CA ARG A 19 33.64 -8.38 0.89
C ARG A 19 32.77 -7.23 0.41
N LEU A 20 32.79 -6.99 -0.89
CA LEU A 20 31.65 -6.41 -1.57
C LEU A 20 30.60 -7.52 -1.49
N SER A 21 29.89 -7.62 -0.36
CA SER A 21 28.63 -8.34 -0.36
C SER A 21 27.76 -7.59 -1.36
N GLY A 22 27.66 -8.15 -2.57
CA GLY A 22 26.71 -7.68 -3.57
C GLY A 22 25.32 -7.66 -2.94
N ARG A 23 24.49 -6.70 -3.35
CA ARG A 23 23.05 -6.83 -3.11
C ARG A 23 22.51 -7.80 -4.15
N GLY A 24 21.57 -8.65 -3.72
CA GLY A 24 20.82 -9.47 -4.66
C GLY A 24 20.13 -8.60 -5.72
N GLU A 25 19.86 -9.23 -6.85
CA GLU A 25 19.20 -8.60 -7.98
C GLU A 25 17.74 -9.02 -8.06
N TRP A 26 16.87 -8.05 -8.33
CA TRP A 26 15.46 -8.32 -8.57
C TRP A 26 15.27 -8.91 -9.97
N THR A 27 14.45 -9.96 -10.08
CA THR A 27 13.88 -10.33 -11.37
C THR A 27 13.03 -9.17 -11.92
N PRO A 28 12.79 -9.13 -13.24
CA PRO A 28 11.70 -8.33 -13.76
C PRO A 28 10.40 -8.61 -13.02
N TRP A 29 9.55 -7.59 -12.93
CA TRP A 29 8.20 -7.76 -12.41
C TRP A 29 7.42 -8.72 -13.31
N GLY A 30 6.70 -9.65 -12.67
CA GLY A 30 5.70 -10.45 -13.37
C GLY A 30 4.53 -9.61 -13.86
N GLY A 31 3.62 -10.27 -14.59
CA GLY A 31 2.33 -9.69 -14.96
C GLY A 31 1.49 -9.33 -13.74
N TRP A 32 0.59 -8.36 -13.94
CA TRP A 32 -0.44 -8.04 -12.97
C TRP A 32 -1.46 -9.18 -12.87
N SER A 33 -1.89 -9.50 -11.64
CA SER A 33 -2.96 -10.45 -11.38
C SER A 33 -4.29 -9.95 -11.92
N ALA A 34 -5.27 -10.84 -12.01
CA ALA A 34 -6.67 -10.43 -12.11
C ALA A 34 -7.04 -9.45 -10.97
N CYS A 35 -8.03 -8.61 -11.23
CA CYS A 35 -8.57 -7.68 -10.24
C CYS A 35 -9.30 -8.45 -9.14
N SER A 36 -9.19 -7.98 -7.89
CA SER A 36 -9.90 -8.58 -6.74
C SER A 36 -11.42 -8.45 -6.83
N SER A 37 -11.91 -7.47 -7.61
CA SER A 37 -13.31 -7.18 -7.85
C SER A 37 -13.71 -7.57 -9.28
N THR A 38 -15.00 -7.76 -9.52
CA THR A 38 -15.56 -8.00 -10.87
C THR A 38 -16.18 -6.76 -11.50
N CYS A 39 -16.46 -5.73 -10.69
CA CYS A 39 -16.94 -4.40 -11.10
C CYS A 39 -16.37 -3.36 -10.12
N GLY A 40 -16.51 -2.07 -10.46
CA GLY A 40 -16.02 -0.96 -9.64
C GLY A 40 -14.51 -0.96 -9.49
N ASP A 41 -14.05 -0.57 -8.30
CA ASP A 41 -12.62 -0.60 -7.98
C ASP A 41 -12.24 -1.91 -7.27
N GLY A 42 -11.02 -2.37 -7.54
CA GLY A 42 -10.40 -3.46 -6.80
C GLY A 42 -8.89 -3.28 -6.74
N ALA A 43 -8.21 -4.29 -6.20
CA ALA A 43 -6.76 -4.37 -6.17
C ALA A 43 -6.25 -5.44 -7.12
N SER A 44 -5.14 -5.14 -7.80
CA SER A 44 -4.36 -6.11 -8.57
C SER A 44 -2.93 -6.09 -8.02
N PHE A 45 -2.27 -7.24 -8.02
CA PHE A 45 -0.90 -7.36 -7.52
C PHE A 45 0.02 -7.96 -8.56
N ARG A 46 1.31 -7.65 -8.44
CA ARG A 46 2.37 -8.32 -9.20
C ARG A 46 3.52 -8.66 -8.27
N THR A 47 4.32 -9.65 -8.65
CA THR A 47 5.43 -10.13 -7.84
C THR A 47 6.73 -10.16 -8.64
N ARG A 48 7.84 -10.11 -7.92
CA ARG A 48 9.20 -10.34 -8.41
C ARG A 48 9.96 -11.16 -7.37
N LYS A 49 11.04 -11.80 -7.78
CA LYS A 49 11.89 -12.61 -6.89
C LYS A 49 13.24 -11.94 -6.73
N CYS A 50 13.81 -12.03 -5.53
CA CYS A 50 15.18 -11.59 -5.29
C CYS A 50 16.11 -12.77 -5.57
N ILE A 51 16.95 -12.64 -6.59
CA ILE A 51 18.00 -13.61 -6.91
C ILE A 51 19.25 -13.14 -6.17
N ARG A 52 19.81 -14.02 -5.34
CA ARG A 52 21.02 -13.73 -4.58
C ARG A 52 21.81 -14.98 -4.28
N PHE A 53 23.12 -14.83 -4.12
CA PHE A 53 23.97 -15.83 -3.49
C PHE A 53 23.82 -15.79 -1.96
N PRO A 54 24.19 -16.87 -1.23
CA PRO A 54 24.07 -16.91 0.23
C PRO A 54 24.80 -15.77 0.96
N GLU A 55 25.96 -15.34 0.46
CA GLU A 55 26.76 -14.23 1.00
C GLU A 55 26.28 -12.82 0.61
N GLU A 56 25.27 -12.70 -0.25
CA GLU A 56 24.72 -11.43 -0.73
C GLU A 56 23.58 -10.93 0.14
N GLU A 57 23.42 -9.61 0.20
CA GLU A 57 22.32 -8.99 0.92
C GLU A 57 20.98 -9.22 0.20
N LEU A 58 19.89 -9.21 0.97
CA LEU A 58 18.55 -9.19 0.40
C LEU A 58 18.35 -7.93 -0.46
N CYS A 59 17.60 -8.09 -1.54
CA CYS A 59 17.24 -6.99 -2.42
C CYS A 59 16.45 -5.93 -1.66
N ALA A 60 16.79 -4.65 -1.87
CA ALA A 60 16.07 -3.54 -1.25
C ALA A 60 14.68 -3.35 -1.90
N GLY A 61 13.66 -3.11 -1.08
CA GLY A 61 12.29 -2.87 -1.51
C GLY A 61 11.38 -4.10 -1.43
N GLN A 62 10.14 -3.96 -1.92
CA GLN A 62 9.11 -4.98 -1.78
C GLN A 62 9.17 -6.03 -2.91
N ALA A 63 8.88 -7.29 -2.58
CA ALA A 63 8.75 -8.40 -3.53
C ALA A 63 7.37 -8.46 -4.21
N ARG A 64 6.39 -7.76 -3.64
CA ARG A 64 5.02 -7.64 -4.15
C ARG A 64 4.64 -6.18 -4.22
N GLN A 65 3.96 -5.79 -5.29
CA GLN A 65 3.37 -4.47 -5.46
C GLN A 65 1.89 -4.60 -5.76
N TYR A 66 1.12 -3.61 -5.35
CA TYR A 66 -0.32 -3.54 -5.54
C TYR A 66 -0.67 -2.27 -6.30
N ARG A 67 -1.73 -2.32 -7.11
CA ARG A 67 -2.32 -1.16 -7.77
C ARG A 67 -3.84 -1.23 -7.70
N VAL A 68 -4.48 -0.08 -7.87
CA VAL A 68 -5.92 -0.04 -8.10
C VAL A 68 -6.20 -0.50 -9.54
N CYS A 69 -7.14 -1.43 -9.70
CA CYS A 69 -7.74 -1.76 -10.98
C CYS A 69 -9.17 -1.21 -11.01
N LYS A 70 -9.48 -0.46 -12.07
CA LYS A 70 -10.81 0.11 -12.31
C LYS A 70 -11.52 -0.74 -13.35
N LEU A 71 -12.73 -1.18 -13.03
CA LEU A 71 -13.60 -1.95 -13.90
C LEU A 71 -14.84 -1.11 -14.26
N HIS A 72 -15.76 -1.71 -15.00
CA HIS A 72 -17.06 -1.11 -15.26
C HIS A 72 -17.79 -0.85 -13.94
N GLU A 73 -18.65 0.17 -13.91
CA GLU A 73 -19.43 0.51 -12.73
C GLU A 73 -20.26 -0.70 -12.27
N CYS A 74 -20.31 -0.89 -10.95
CA CYS A 74 -21.14 -1.95 -10.40
C CYS A 74 -22.63 -1.62 -10.62
N PRO A 75 -23.48 -2.63 -10.86
CA PRO A 75 -24.92 -2.43 -10.91
C PRO A 75 -25.43 -1.74 -9.64
N GLY A 76 -26.49 -0.93 -9.74
CA GLY A 76 -27.06 -0.23 -8.57
C GLY A 76 -27.56 -1.16 -7.45
N SER A 77 -27.86 -2.41 -7.79
CA SER A 77 -28.23 -3.47 -6.83
C SER A 77 -27.03 -4.22 -6.23
N SER A 78 -25.79 -3.81 -6.56
CA SER A 78 -24.59 -4.43 -6.03
C SER A 78 -24.42 -4.17 -4.54
N VAL A 79 -23.97 -5.19 -3.82
CA VAL A 79 -23.65 -5.08 -2.39
C VAL A 79 -22.19 -4.66 -2.25
N PRO A 80 -21.87 -3.63 -1.46
CA PRO A 80 -20.48 -3.26 -1.19
C PRO A 80 -19.68 -4.46 -0.66
N PHE A 81 -18.44 -4.62 -1.12
CA PHE A 81 -17.65 -5.81 -0.80
C PHE A 81 -17.44 -6.03 0.70
N ARG A 82 -17.35 -4.95 1.48
CA ARG A 82 -17.26 -5.01 2.95
C ARG A 82 -18.57 -5.46 3.60
N ALA A 83 -19.71 -5.00 3.08
CA ALA A 83 -21.03 -5.41 3.57
C ALA A 83 -21.27 -6.90 3.31
N LEU A 84 -20.87 -7.39 2.13
CA LEU A 84 -20.88 -8.82 1.82
C LEU A 84 -20.02 -9.63 2.80
N GLN A 85 -18.83 -9.15 3.16
CA GLN A 85 -17.98 -9.81 4.14
C GLN A 85 -18.61 -9.88 5.54
N CYS A 86 -19.30 -8.82 5.99
CA CYS A 86 -20.06 -8.87 7.25
C CYS A 86 -21.25 -9.85 7.17
N SER A 87 -22.01 -9.85 6.07
CA SER A 87 -23.20 -10.69 5.93
C SER A 87 -22.86 -12.20 5.90
N LEU A 88 -21.61 -12.58 5.62
CA LEU A 88 -21.15 -13.96 5.78
C LEU A 88 -21.26 -14.47 7.23
N TYR A 89 -21.41 -13.58 8.21
CA TYR A 89 -21.57 -13.92 9.63
C TYR A 89 -23.00 -13.79 10.13
N ASP A 90 -23.95 -13.43 9.27
CA ASP A 90 -25.36 -13.31 9.64
C ASP A 90 -25.92 -14.65 10.13
N GLY A 91 -26.66 -14.60 11.24
CA GLY A 91 -27.29 -15.79 11.82
C GLY A 91 -26.31 -16.82 12.40
N LYS A 92 -25.00 -16.54 12.39
CA LYS A 92 -23.99 -17.40 13.00
C LYS A 92 -23.79 -17.04 14.48
N PRO A 93 -23.71 -18.03 15.38
CA PRO A 93 -23.41 -17.78 16.79
C PRO A 93 -21.98 -17.25 16.98
N ILE A 94 -21.81 -16.30 17.90
CA ILE A 94 -20.49 -15.73 18.27
C ILE A 94 -20.09 -16.14 19.70
N LEU A 95 -18.78 -16.30 19.94
CA LEU A 95 -18.17 -16.52 21.26
C LEU A 95 -18.80 -17.66 22.10
N GLY A 96 -19.22 -18.75 21.46
CA GLY A 96 -19.80 -19.91 22.15
C GLY A 96 -21.20 -19.68 22.72
N GLY A 97 -21.82 -18.53 22.46
CA GLY A 97 -23.22 -18.25 22.80
C GLY A 97 -24.20 -18.72 21.72
N GLN A 98 -25.50 -18.66 22.01
CA GLN A 98 -26.57 -18.97 21.05
C GLN A 98 -27.12 -17.73 20.31
N ALA A 99 -26.71 -16.53 20.71
CA ALA A 99 -27.20 -15.30 20.14
C ALA A 99 -26.78 -15.15 18.67
N ARG A 100 -27.71 -14.67 17.85
CA ARG A 100 -27.57 -14.52 16.41
C ARG A 100 -27.92 -13.08 16.04
N TYR A 101 -27.11 -12.52 15.16
CA TYR A 101 -27.22 -11.11 14.78
C TYR A 101 -27.18 -10.99 13.26
N GLN A 102 -27.64 -9.83 12.79
CA GLN A 102 -27.36 -9.33 11.45
C GLN A 102 -26.26 -8.28 11.56
N TRP A 103 -25.37 -8.25 10.58
CA TRP A 103 -24.12 -7.51 10.64
C TRP A 103 -24.00 -6.50 9.50
N VAL A 104 -23.68 -5.26 9.84
CA VAL A 104 -23.38 -4.21 8.87
C VAL A 104 -21.97 -3.64 9.09
N PRO A 105 -21.28 -3.13 8.06
CA PRO A 105 -19.95 -2.56 8.23
C PRO A 105 -19.90 -1.44 9.26
N PHE A 106 -18.90 -1.49 10.15
CA PHE A 106 -18.62 -0.43 11.11
C PHE A 106 -17.25 0.20 10.80
N HIS A 107 -17.25 1.50 10.51
CA HIS A 107 -16.03 2.25 10.14
C HIS A 107 -15.47 3.11 11.29
N GLY A 108 -16.08 3.07 12.49
CA GLY A 108 -15.63 3.85 13.64
C GLY A 108 -14.54 3.19 14.51
N ALA A 109 -14.05 2.00 14.10
CA ALA A 109 -13.03 1.27 14.85
C ALA A 109 -11.61 1.75 14.51
N PRO A 110 -10.61 1.57 15.40
CA PRO A 110 -9.25 2.09 15.19
C PRO A 110 -8.56 1.57 13.92
N ASN A 111 -8.73 0.30 13.60
CA ASN A 111 -8.19 -0.29 12.38
C ASN A 111 -9.28 -0.47 11.33
N LEU A 112 -9.25 0.38 10.30
CA LEU A 112 -10.20 0.35 9.20
C LEU A 112 -10.07 -0.90 8.31
N CYS A 113 -8.99 -1.67 8.40
CA CYS A 113 -8.80 -2.88 7.60
C CYS A 113 -9.06 -4.18 8.37
N ASP A 114 -9.57 -4.06 9.59
CA ASP A 114 -10.23 -5.16 10.27
C ASP A 114 -11.72 -5.22 9.89
N LEU A 115 -12.27 -6.42 9.80
CA LEU A 115 -13.69 -6.66 9.50
C LEU A 115 -14.53 -6.39 10.76
N ASN A 116 -14.67 -5.10 11.08
CA ASN A 116 -15.52 -4.60 12.14
C ASN A 116 -16.96 -4.52 11.64
N CYS A 117 -17.86 -5.26 12.28
CA CYS A 117 -19.27 -5.30 11.92
C CYS A 117 -20.15 -4.96 13.13
N LEU A 118 -21.05 -3.99 12.97
CA LEU A 118 -22.03 -3.58 13.97
C LEU A 118 -23.21 -4.56 13.95
N ALA A 119 -23.66 -5.00 15.13
CA ALA A 119 -24.87 -5.80 15.26
C ALA A 119 -26.11 -4.90 15.10
N VAL A 120 -26.93 -5.16 14.07
CA VAL A 120 -28.13 -4.35 13.77
C VAL A 120 -29.11 -4.38 14.93
N GLY A 121 -29.52 -3.20 15.40
CA GLY A 121 -30.41 -3.06 16.56
C GLY A 121 -29.72 -3.10 17.92
N TYR A 122 -28.38 -3.20 17.94
CA TYR A 122 -27.57 -3.24 19.16
C TYR A 122 -26.46 -2.19 19.12
N ASN A 123 -25.82 -1.94 20.26
CA ASN A 123 -24.81 -0.89 20.45
C ASN A 123 -23.36 -1.43 20.51
N PHE A 124 -23.11 -2.60 19.94
CA PHE A 124 -21.78 -3.19 19.91
C PHE A 124 -21.40 -3.65 18.50
N TYR A 125 -20.11 -3.61 18.20
CA TYR A 125 -19.53 -4.21 17.01
C TYR A 125 -18.63 -5.38 17.40
N TYR A 126 -18.40 -6.29 16.46
CA TYR A 126 -17.47 -7.40 16.61
C TYR A 126 -16.47 -7.40 15.46
N THR A 127 -15.24 -7.83 15.74
CA THR A 127 -14.17 -7.90 14.75
C THR A 127 -13.94 -9.34 14.32
N PHE A 128 -14.26 -9.65 13.06
CA PHE A 128 -14.17 -11.01 12.49
C PHE A 128 -12.80 -11.35 11.87
N GLY A 129 -11.78 -10.51 12.10
CA GLY A 129 -10.45 -10.64 11.52
C GLY A 129 -10.15 -9.48 10.57
N ARG A 130 -9.40 -9.74 9.50
CA ARG A 130 -9.05 -8.74 8.47
C ARG A 130 -10.02 -8.80 7.30
N VAL A 131 -10.28 -7.65 6.70
CA VAL A 131 -10.98 -7.61 5.41
C VAL A 131 -10.10 -8.22 4.31
N LEU A 132 -10.73 -8.70 3.24
CA LEU A 132 -10.03 -9.19 2.06
C LEU A 132 -9.30 -8.05 1.33
N ASP A 133 -8.12 -8.35 0.77
CA ASP A 133 -7.32 -7.40 0.01
C ASP A 133 -8.15 -6.77 -1.12
N GLY A 134 -8.08 -5.44 -1.25
CA GLY A 134 -8.87 -4.67 -2.20
C GLY A 134 -10.22 -4.18 -1.68
N THR A 135 -10.57 -4.47 -0.42
CA THR A 135 -11.72 -3.83 0.25
C THR A 135 -11.43 -2.35 0.52
N ARG A 136 -12.35 -1.43 0.21
CA ARG A 136 -12.19 -0.01 0.59
C ARG A 136 -12.10 0.15 2.11
N CYS A 137 -11.22 1.05 2.55
CA CYS A 137 -11.07 1.35 3.98
C CYS A 137 -12.28 2.08 4.56
N SER A 138 -12.81 3.05 3.80
CA SER A 138 -13.91 3.93 4.16
C SER A 138 -14.84 4.12 2.95
N PRO A 139 -16.14 4.41 3.14
CA PRO A 139 -17.04 4.75 2.03
C PRO A 139 -16.58 5.97 1.23
N ASP A 140 -15.94 6.94 1.89
CA ASP A 140 -15.56 8.23 1.29
C ASP A 140 -14.15 8.26 0.70
N SER A 141 -13.38 7.19 0.88
CA SER A 141 -11.99 7.10 0.41
C SER A 141 -11.84 6.11 -0.76
N GLN A 142 -10.89 6.40 -1.65
CA GLN A 142 -10.43 5.47 -2.68
C GLN A 142 -9.34 4.51 -2.17
N ASP A 143 -8.93 4.66 -0.92
CA ASP A 143 -7.89 3.83 -0.30
C ASP A 143 -8.38 2.39 -0.10
N LEU A 144 -7.47 1.44 -0.31
CA LEU A 144 -7.76 0.02 -0.25
C LEU A 144 -6.99 -0.66 0.87
N CYS A 145 -7.65 -1.60 1.52
CA CYS A 145 -7.05 -2.47 2.50
C CYS A 145 -6.19 -3.53 1.82
N ILE A 146 -4.90 -3.58 2.18
CA ILE A 146 -3.93 -4.54 1.67
C ILE A 146 -3.13 -5.06 2.86
N SER A 147 -3.15 -6.38 3.08
CA SER A 147 -2.45 -7.04 4.19
C SER A 147 -2.79 -6.46 5.58
N GLY A 148 -4.01 -5.93 5.73
CA GLY A 148 -4.49 -5.31 6.99
C GLY A 148 -4.09 -3.85 7.17
N GLN A 149 -3.51 -3.19 6.16
CA GLN A 149 -3.20 -1.76 6.18
C GLN A 149 -4.02 -1.01 5.15
N CYS A 150 -4.46 0.19 5.50
CA CYS A 150 -5.16 1.07 4.56
C CYS A 150 -4.14 1.83 3.73
N LEU A 151 -4.07 1.54 2.43
CA LEU A 151 -3.08 2.12 1.53
C LEU A 151 -3.74 3.03 0.50
N ALA A 152 -3.20 4.25 0.37
CA ALA A 152 -3.52 5.18 -0.69
C ALA A 152 -2.69 4.87 -1.95
N ALA A 153 -3.27 5.12 -3.13
CA ALA A 153 -2.54 5.06 -4.38
C ALA A 153 -1.69 6.33 -4.53
N GLY A 154 -0.40 6.17 -4.81
CA GLY A 154 0.44 7.30 -5.21
C GLY A 154 0.08 7.79 -6.62
N CYS A 155 0.67 8.92 -7.02
CA CYS A 155 0.52 9.45 -8.38
C CYS A 155 1.03 8.48 -9.48
N ASP A 156 1.85 7.50 -9.10
CA ASP A 156 2.37 6.43 -9.94
C ASP A 156 1.38 5.26 -10.10
N GLY A 157 0.23 5.34 -9.44
CA GLY A 157 -0.83 4.32 -9.45
C GLY A 157 -0.53 3.10 -8.57
N ILE A 158 0.55 3.13 -7.79
CA ILE A 158 0.95 2.04 -6.89
C ILE A 158 0.43 2.32 -5.48
N LEU A 159 -0.22 1.32 -4.88
CA LEU A 159 -0.73 1.40 -3.52
C LEU A 159 0.43 1.38 -2.52
N GLY A 160 0.47 2.39 -1.64
CA GLY A 160 1.50 2.52 -0.62
C GLY A 160 2.88 2.95 -1.14
N SER A 161 2.98 3.49 -2.36
CA SER A 161 4.24 4.03 -2.88
C SER A 161 4.68 5.32 -2.19
N GLY A 162 3.71 6.11 -1.68
CA GLY A 162 3.95 7.44 -1.14
C GLY A 162 4.33 8.49 -2.19
N ALA A 163 4.28 8.12 -3.48
CA ALA A 163 4.58 9.01 -4.60
C ALA A 163 3.52 10.10 -4.68
N ARG A 164 3.96 11.36 -4.81
CA ARG A 164 3.07 12.52 -4.83
C ARG A 164 3.32 13.35 -6.08
N SER A 165 2.26 13.90 -6.64
CA SER A 165 2.39 14.88 -7.71
C SER A 165 3.03 16.16 -7.17
N ASP A 166 3.91 16.73 -7.98
CA ASP A 166 4.48 18.04 -7.75
C ASP A 166 3.43 19.14 -8.08
N ALA A 167 3.77 20.41 -7.87
CA ALA A 167 2.87 21.54 -8.13
C ALA A 167 2.47 21.69 -9.61
N CYS A 168 3.22 21.04 -10.50
CA CYS A 168 2.98 20.98 -11.94
C CYS A 168 2.17 19.76 -12.36
N GLY A 169 1.78 18.90 -11.40
CA GLY A 169 1.06 17.66 -11.65
C GLY A 169 1.95 16.48 -12.07
N GLN A 170 3.27 16.65 -12.12
CA GLN A 170 4.21 15.60 -12.47
C GLN A 170 4.47 14.70 -11.27
N CYS A 171 4.29 13.39 -11.44
CA CYS A 171 4.52 12.43 -10.36
C CYS A 171 5.99 12.38 -9.96
N ASP A 172 6.28 12.56 -8.66
CA ASP A 172 7.63 12.74 -8.09
C ASP A 172 8.47 13.80 -8.85
N GLY A 173 7.79 14.81 -9.38
CA GLY A 173 8.40 15.92 -10.11
C GLY A 173 9.12 16.92 -9.21
N ARG A 174 9.81 17.88 -9.84
CA ARG A 174 10.67 18.86 -9.18
C ARG A 174 10.13 20.30 -9.25
N ASN A 175 8.87 20.48 -9.65
CA ASN A 175 8.22 21.80 -9.86
C ASN A 175 8.88 22.66 -10.95
N ASP A 176 9.55 22.04 -11.93
CA ASP A 176 10.27 22.74 -13.01
C ASP A 176 9.60 22.62 -14.38
N SER A 177 8.56 21.80 -14.49
CA SER A 177 7.82 21.55 -15.74
C SER A 177 6.71 22.56 -16.02
N CYS A 178 6.42 23.47 -15.08
CA CYS A 178 5.38 24.48 -15.20
C CYS A 178 5.79 25.81 -14.57
N LEU A 179 5.09 26.89 -14.92
CA LEU A 179 5.29 28.22 -14.34
C LEU A 179 4.22 28.49 -13.29
N PHE A 180 4.64 28.91 -12.09
CA PHE A 180 3.72 29.33 -11.04
C PHE A 180 3.21 30.75 -11.32
N VAL A 181 1.91 30.90 -11.56
CA VAL A 181 1.29 32.21 -11.79
C VAL A 181 0.39 32.58 -10.62
N GLN A 182 0.79 33.59 -9.85
CA GLN A 182 -0.05 34.16 -8.79
C GLN A 182 -0.67 35.46 -9.29
N ARG A 183 -2.01 35.52 -9.36
CA ARG A 183 -2.74 36.78 -9.64
C ARG A 183 -3.33 37.33 -8.35
N VAL A 184 -3.17 38.62 -8.13
CA VAL A 184 -3.84 39.36 -7.06
C VAL A 184 -5.12 39.97 -7.64
N PHE A 185 -6.28 39.47 -7.24
CA PHE A 185 -7.54 40.14 -7.53
C PHE A 185 -7.66 41.37 -6.64
N ARG A 186 -7.60 42.57 -7.25
CA ARG A 186 -8.04 43.80 -6.58
C ARG A 186 -9.52 43.97 -6.89
N ALA A 187 -10.38 43.78 -5.90
CA ALA A 187 -11.78 44.16 -6.01
C ALA A 187 -11.88 45.67 -6.25
N SER A 188 -12.64 46.08 -7.25
CA SER A 188 -13.02 47.48 -7.43
C SER A 188 -13.84 47.90 -6.20
N PRO A 189 -13.53 49.04 -5.56
CA PRO A 189 -14.42 49.55 -4.51
C PRO A 189 -15.81 49.78 -5.12
N PRO A 190 -16.90 49.48 -4.38
CA PRO A 190 -18.25 49.77 -4.86
C PRO A 190 -18.36 51.26 -5.19
N SER A 191 -18.86 51.58 -6.38
CA SER A 191 -19.17 52.94 -6.78
C SER A 191 -20.21 53.54 -5.80
N PRO A 192 -19.96 54.74 -5.26
CA PRO A 192 -20.94 55.37 -4.39
C PRO A 192 -22.08 55.94 -5.24
N GLY A 193 -23.24 55.30 -5.15
CA GLY A 193 -24.54 55.83 -5.60
C GLY A 193 -25.06 55.23 -6.91
N ASP A 194 -26.09 54.39 -6.79
CA ASP A 194 -27.34 54.44 -7.57
C ASP A 194 -28.47 53.87 -6.69
#